data_AF-A0A357NH52-F1
#
_entry.id   AF-A0A357NH52-F1
#
_cell.length_a   1.000
_cell.length_b   1.000
_cell.length_c   1.000
_cell.angle_alpha   90.00
_cell.angle_beta   90.00
_cell.angle_gamma   90.00
#
_symmetry.space_group_name_H-M   'P 1'
#
loop_
_entity.id
_entity.type
_entity.pdbx_description
1 polymer ?
#
loop_
_entity_poly.entity_id
_entity_poly.type
_entity_poly.pdbx_seq_one_letter_code
_entity_poly.pdbx_strand_id
1 'polypeptide(L)'
;MFVLNFQSPIHEELLTARKKNCTIRLGDIRDTYPKHSIVWVTTGKKLGPKKKLYKAVIDKVLIKSFGELNDDDLDHQNPEIKSINELIDFFERIYEQNITMDDTVTVIYFSEFAD
;
A
#
# COMPACT_ATOMS: atom_id res chain seq x y z
N MET A 1 -16.98 2.22 8.48
CA MET A 1 -16.14 3.21 7.75
C MET A 1 -14.70 2.71 7.83
N PHE A 2 -14.01 2.59 6.69
CA PHE A 2 -12.64 2.06 6.62
C PHE A 2 -11.61 3.17 6.41
N VAL A 3 -10.36 2.93 6.84
CA VAL A 3 -9.25 3.88 6.70
C VAL A 3 -8.03 3.16 6.12
N LEU A 4 -7.59 3.59 4.93
CA LEU A 4 -6.36 3.16 4.29
C LEU A 4 -5.26 4.18 4.61
N ASN A 5 -4.55 3.95 5.71
CA ASN A 5 -3.54 4.88 6.21
C ASN A 5 -2.13 4.61 5.67
N PHE A 6 -1.39 5.67 5.36
CA PHE A 6 0.01 5.65 4.93
C PHE A 6 0.90 6.42 5.92
N GLN A 7 1.97 5.78 6.39
CA GLN A 7 2.80 6.34 7.46
C GLN A 7 4.00 7.13 6.95
N SER A 8 4.57 6.73 5.80
CA SER A 8 5.77 7.35 5.23
C SER A 8 5.45 8.67 4.52
N PRO A 9 6.24 9.74 4.73
CA PRO A 9 6.10 11.00 3.99
C PRO A 9 6.16 10.83 2.46
N ILE A 10 6.96 9.87 1.97
CA ILE A 10 7.08 9.56 0.53
C ILE A 10 5.71 9.19 -0.04
N HIS A 11 4.90 8.43 0.70
CA HIS A 11 3.56 8.07 0.24
C HIS A 11 2.62 9.29 0.25
N GLU A 12 2.76 10.23 1.18
CA GLU A 12 1.92 11.43 1.20
C GLU A 12 2.09 12.27 -0.08
N GLU A 13 3.33 12.44 -0.53
CA GLU A 13 3.63 13.16 -1.77
C GLU A 13 3.02 12.46 -2.99
N LEU A 14 3.26 11.14 -3.13
CA LEU A 14 2.75 10.35 -4.25
C LEU A 14 1.21 10.32 -4.31
N LEU A 15 0.55 10.19 -3.16
CA LEU A 15 -0.92 10.19 -3.07
C LEU A 15 -1.49 11.58 -3.38
N THR A 16 -0.87 12.63 -2.87
CA THR A 16 -1.30 14.02 -3.15
C THR A 16 -1.15 14.33 -4.64
N ALA A 17 -0.08 13.85 -5.28
CA ALA A 17 0.16 13.98 -6.71
C ALA A 17 -0.62 12.98 -7.59
N ARG A 18 -1.43 12.09 -7.01
CA ARG A 18 -2.19 11.02 -7.72
C ARG A 18 -1.33 10.09 -8.57
N LYS A 19 -0.09 9.85 -8.13
CA LYS A 19 0.87 8.93 -8.76
C LYS A 19 0.90 7.54 -8.13
N LYS A 20 0.08 7.31 -7.09
CA LYS A 20 0.01 6.05 -6.35
C LYS A 20 -1.45 5.62 -6.18
N ASN A 21 -1.77 4.44 -6.69
CA ASN A 21 -3.11 3.82 -6.64
C ASN A 21 -3.01 2.33 -6.23
N CYS A 22 -1.84 1.86 -5.80
CA CYS A 22 -1.62 0.55 -5.22
C CYS A 22 -0.84 0.67 -3.91
N THR A 23 -1.04 -0.28 -2.99
CA THR A 23 -0.17 -0.47 -1.84
C THR A 23 0.07 -1.94 -1.57
N ILE A 24 1.32 -2.30 -1.31
CA ILE A 24 1.70 -3.61 -0.79
C ILE A 24 1.83 -3.48 0.73
N ARG A 25 1.32 -4.47 1.46
CA ARG A 25 1.42 -4.57 2.91
C ARG A 25 1.89 -5.95 3.29
N LEU A 26 2.76 -6.03 4.29
CA LEU A 26 3.28 -7.29 4.76
C LEU A 26 2.18 -8.11 5.44
N GLY A 27 2.17 -9.41 5.17
CA GLY A 27 1.21 -10.38 5.68
C GLY A 27 -0.10 -10.43 4.89
N ASP A 28 -0.95 -11.39 5.28
CA ASP A 28 -2.33 -11.49 4.80
C ASP A 28 -3.25 -10.62 5.66
N ILE A 29 -3.78 -9.56 5.06
CA ILE A 29 -4.70 -8.62 5.70
C ILE A 29 -5.99 -8.44 4.89
N ARG A 30 -6.36 -9.45 4.07
CA ARG A 30 -7.49 -9.34 3.12
C ARG A 30 -8.80 -8.90 3.77
N ASP A 31 -9.04 -9.32 5.00
CA ASP A 31 -10.28 -9.03 5.73
C ASP A 31 -10.34 -7.59 6.27
N THR A 32 -9.21 -6.87 6.24
CA THR A 32 -9.15 -5.47 6.69
C THR A 32 -9.73 -4.51 5.65
N TYR A 33 -9.58 -4.84 4.36
CA TYR A 33 -9.96 -3.99 3.24
C TYR A 33 -10.79 -4.76 2.21
N PRO A 34 -12.09 -4.98 2.46
CA PRO A 34 -12.93 -5.71 1.52
C PRO A 34 -12.98 -5.04 0.14
N LYS A 35 -12.94 -5.84 -0.93
CA LYS A 35 -13.14 -5.37 -2.30
C LYS A 35 -14.49 -4.62 -2.43
N HIS A 36 -14.51 -3.57 -3.24
CA HIS A 36 -15.64 -2.64 -3.46
C HIS A 36 -16.06 -1.82 -2.23
N SER A 37 -15.25 -1.79 -1.16
CA SER A 37 -15.49 -0.88 -0.04
C SER A 37 -14.98 0.53 -0.35
N ILE A 38 -15.67 1.54 0.18
CA ILE A 38 -15.19 2.93 0.19
C ILE A 38 -14.33 3.14 1.44
N VAL A 39 -13.13 3.67 1.24
CA VAL A 39 -12.16 3.97 2.29
C VAL A 39 -11.78 5.44 2.28
N TRP A 40 -11.42 5.96 3.45
CA TRP A 40 -10.64 7.20 3.52
C TRP A 40 -9.16 6.89 3.29
N VAL A 41 -8.54 7.56 2.32
CA VAL A 41 -7.08 7.61 2.17
C VAL A 41 -6.55 8.67 3.13
N THR A 42 -5.65 8.26 4.02
CA THR A 42 -5.11 9.14 5.06
C THR A 42 -3.60 9.00 5.20
N THR A 43 -2.95 10.02 5.74
CA THR A 43 -1.54 9.97 6.14
C THR A 43 -1.38 10.25 7.63
N GLY A 44 -0.36 9.65 8.24
CA GLY A 44 -0.02 9.89 9.65
C GLY A 44 0.61 8.68 10.34
N LYS A 45 1.37 8.95 11.41
CA LYS A 45 2.10 7.94 12.19
C LYS A 45 1.15 6.96 12.91
N LYS A 46 1.64 5.76 13.22
CA LYS A 46 0.96 4.79 14.09
C LYS A 46 0.57 5.45 15.42
N LEU A 47 -0.67 5.18 15.90
CA LEU A 47 -1.27 5.78 17.11
C LEU A 47 -1.38 7.33 17.14
N GLY A 48 -1.02 8.04 16.06
CA GLY A 48 -1.17 9.49 15.95
C GLY A 48 -2.45 9.93 15.20
N PRO A 49 -2.73 11.25 15.15
CA PRO A 49 -3.80 11.80 14.33
C PRO A 49 -3.54 11.53 12.84
N LYS A 50 -4.64 11.42 12.06
CA LYS A 50 -4.58 11.13 10.63
C LYS A 50 -5.07 12.33 9.83
N LYS A 51 -4.27 12.78 8.87
CA LYS A 51 -4.66 13.78 7.87
C LYS A 51 -5.44 13.06 6.78
N LYS A 52 -6.68 13.50 6.56
CA LYS A 52 -7.55 12.96 5.51
C LYS A 52 -7.19 13.60 4.17
N LEU A 53 -6.96 12.77 3.15
CA LEU A 53 -6.64 13.23 1.80
C LEU A 53 -7.88 13.18 0.89
N TYR A 54 -8.40 11.99 0.61
CA TYR A 54 -9.56 11.79 -0.29
C TYR A 54 -10.26 10.44 -0.02
N LYS A 55 -11.41 10.21 -0.67
CA LYS A 55 -12.11 8.91 -0.67
C LYS A 55 -11.57 8.04 -1.79
N ALA A 56 -11.47 6.74 -1.57
CA ALA A 56 -11.13 5.78 -2.61
C ALA A 56 -12.01 4.53 -2.54
N VAL A 57 -12.11 3.79 -3.64
CA VAL A 57 -12.74 2.47 -3.72
C VAL A 57 -11.63 1.42 -3.76
N ILE A 58 -11.76 0.33 -3.00
CA ILE A 58 -10.86 -0.82 -3.13
C ILE A 58 -11.26 -1.64 -4.37
N ASP A 59 -10.45 -1.57 -5.42
CA ASP A 59 -10.73 -2.25 -6.69
C ASP A 59 -10.31 -3.72 -6.65
N LYS A 60 -9.19 -4.02 -5.99
CA LYS A 60 -8.60 -5.36 -5.96
C LYS A 60 -7.79 -5.59 -4.68
N VAL A 61 -7.89 -6.79 -4.15
CA VAL A 61 -7.05 -7.29 -3.07
C VAL A 61 -6.48 -8.63 -3.51
N LEU A 62 -5.16 -8.74 -3.54
CA LEU A 62 -4.44 -9.95 -3.92
C LEU A 62 -3.55 -10.37 -2.76
N ILE A 63 -3.49 -11.68 -2.51
CA ILE A 63 -2.48 -12.27 -1.65
C ILE A 63 -1.43 -12.91 -2.54
N LYS A 64 -0.17 -12.55 -2.29
CA LYS A 64 1.00 -12.98 -3.05
C LYS A 64 2.16 -13.25 -2.10
N SER A 65 3.18 -13.97 -2.53
CA SER A 65 4.51 -13.83 -1.94
C SER A 65 5.26 -12.64 -2.54
N PHE A 66 6.38 -12.21 -1.94
CA PHE A 66 7.24 -11.20 -2.57
C PHE A 66 7.72 -11.63 -3.96
N GLY A 67 8.07 -12.90 -4.15
CA GLY A 67 8.52 -13.45 -5.42
C GLY A 67 7.45 -13.49 -6.52
N GLU A 68 6.18 -13.36 -6.17
CA GLU A 68 5.04 -13.32 -7.10
C GLU A 68 4.62 -11.89 -7.50
N LEU A 69 5.29 -10.88 -6.95
CA LEU A 69 5.07 -9.49 -7.34
C LEU A 69 5.54 -9.26 -8.77
N ASN A 70 4.80 -8.42 -9.49
CA ASN A 70 5.10 -8.05 -10.87
C ASN A 70 5.36 -6.54 -11.00
N ASP A 71 5.80 -6.12 -12.18
CA ASP A 71 6.12 -4.73 -12.48
C ASP A 71 4.93 -3.79 -12.22
N ASP A 72 3.71 -4.23 -12.55
CA ASP A 72 2.49 -3.46 -12.25
C ASP A 72 2.30 -3.24 -10.74
N ASP A 73 2.60 -4.23 -9.88
CA ASP A 73 2.46 -4.06 -8.43
C ASP A 73 3.47 -3.00 -7.92
N LEU A 74 4.70 -3.02 -8.44
CA LEU A 74 5.79 -2.13 -8.05
C LEU A 74 5.55 -0.69 -8.52
N ASP A 75 5.27 -0.51 -9.82
CA ASP A 75 5.07 0.80 -10.45
C ASP A 75 3.94 1.58 -9.80
N HIS A 76 2.82 0.90 -9.51
CA HIS A 76 1.66 1.52 -8.88
C HIS A 76 1.84 1.75 -7.37
N GLN A 77 2.78 1.04 -6.71
CA GLN A 77 3.11 1.26 -5.31
C GLN A 77 4.03 2.46 -5.13
N ASN A 78 5.17 2.46 -5.81
CA ASN A 78 6.17 3.51 -5.74
C ASN A 78 7.01 3.47 -7.03
N PRO A 79 6.87 4.45 -7.93
CA PRO A 79 7.63 4.50 -9.18
C PRO A 79 9.16 4.53 -9.02
N GLU A 80 9.67 4.79 -7.81
CA GLU A 80 11.09 4.76 -7.51
C GLU A 80 11.64 3.36 -7.22
N ILE A 81 10.78 2.39 -6.86
CA ILE A 81 11.17 1.00 -6.59
C ILE A 81 11.09 0.22 -7.89
N LYS A 82 12.24 -0.24 -8.37
CA LYS A 82 12.38 -0.89 -9.69
C LYS A 82 12.57 -2.39 -9.63
N SER A 83 12.68 -2.95 -8.42
CA SER A 83 12.83 -4.40 -8.24
C SER A 83 12.22 -4.87 -6.93
N ILE A 84 11.92 -6.17 -6.87
CA ILE A 84 11.43 -6.84 -5.65
C ILE A 84 12.48 -6.77 -4.54
N ASN A 85 13.77 -6.87 -4.86
CA ASN A 85 14.84 -6.75 -3.86
C ASN A 85 14.88 -5.35 -3.23
N GLU A 86 14.74 -4.28 -4.02
CA GLU A 86 14.64 -2.92 -3.48
C GLU A 86 13.40 -2.74 -2.59
N LEU A 87 12.29 -3.39 -2.94
CA LEU A 87 11.08 -3.40 -2.12
C LEU A 87 11.31 -4.12 -0.78
N ILE A 88 11.97 -5.28 -0.80
CA ILE A 88 12.35 -6.04 0.40
C ILE A 88 13.22 -5.16 1.30
N ASP A 89 14.31 -4.58 0.77
CA ASP A 89 15.20 -3.68 1.51
C ASP A 89 14.44 -2.51 2.15
N PHE A 90 13.48 -1.94 1.42
CA PHE A 90 12.62 -0.88 1.94
C PHE A 90 11.74 -1.35 3.09
N PHE A 91 11.15 -2.55 2.99
CA PHE A 91 10.32 -3.12 4.05
C PHE A 91 11.13 -3.51 5.28
N GLU A 92 12.29 -4.14 5.12
CA GLU A 92 13.16 -4.51 6.25
C GLU A 92 13.54 -3.28 7.09
N ARG A 93 13.83 -2.15 6.44
CA ARG A 93 14.10 -0.87 7.13
C ARG A 93 12.91 -0.32 7.91
N ILE A 94 11.68 -0.54 7.43
CA ILE A 94 10.46 -0.02 8.06
C ILE A 94 9.99 -0.93 9.19
N TYR A 95 10.09 -2.24 9.00
CA TYR A 95 9.54 -3.21 9.93
C TYR A 95 10.58 -3.81 10.88
N GLU A 96 11.86 -3.50 10.69
CA GLU A 96 12.98 -4.00 11.51
C GLU A 96 12.98 -5.55 11.60
N GLN A 97 12.62 -6.21 10.49
CA GLN A 97 12.55 -7.66 10.39
C GLN A 97 13.18 -8.14 9.09
N ASN A 98 13.68 -9.37 9.08
CA ASN A 98 14.17 -9.99 7.85
C ASN A 98 13.00 -10.43 6.98
N ILE A 99 13.09 -10.16 5.68
CA ILE A 99 12.06 -10.48 4.70
C ILE A 99 12.68 -11.28 3.55
N THR A 100 11.96 -12.29 3.12
CA THR A 100 12.34 -13.26 2.10
C THR A 100 11.35 -13.22 0.93
N MET A 101 11.73 -13.85 -0.19
CA MET A 101 10.86 -13.95 -1.37
C MET A 101 9.55 -14.73 -1.10
N ASP A 102 9.56 -15.62 -0.10
CA ASP A 102 8.41 -16.46 0.24
C ASP A 102 7.44 -15.77 1.21
N ASP A 103 7.83 -14.64 1.80
CA ASP A 103 6.99 -13.92 2.75
C ASP A 103 5.73 -13.39 2.06
N THR A 104 4.60 -13.61 2.73
CA THR A 104 3.29 -13.23 2.23
C THR A 104 3.08 -11.73 2.31
N VAL A 105 2.48 -11.16 1.27
CA VAL A 105 2.05 -9.78 1.18
C VAL A 105 0.61 -9.68 0.67
N THR A 106 -0.05 -8.59 1.04
CA THR A 106 -1.33 -8.18 0.48
C THR A 106 -1.12 -6.99 -0.44
N VAL A 107 -1.48 -7.14 -1.71
CA VAL A 107 -1.50 -6.06 -2.71
C VAL A 107 -2.91 -5.48 -2.80
N ILE A 108 -3.05 -4.18 -2.58
CA ILE A 108 -4.34 -3.49 -2.57
C ILE A 108 -4.32 -2.40 -3.64
N TYR A 109 -5.12 -2.57 -4.68
CA TYR A 109 -5.39 -1.55 -5.69
C TYR A 109 -6.62 -0.75 -5.31
N PHE A 110 -6.55 0.56 -5.52
CA PHE A 110 -7.64 1.47 -5.19
C PHE A 110 -7.71 2.64 -6.18
N SER A 111 -8.92 3.08 -6.46
CA SER A 111 -9.22 4.21 -7.33
C SER A 111 -9.80 5.36 -6.51
N GLU A 112 -9.45 6.59 -6.84
CA GLU A 112 -10.06 7.75 -6.20
C GLU A 112 -11.56 7.77 -6.50
N PHE A 113 -12.37 8.02 -5.46
CA PHE A 113 -13.79 8.27 -5.59
C PHE A 113 -13.98 9.76 -5.87
N ALA A 114 -14.28 10.10 -7.12
CA ALA A 114 -14.66 11.46 -7.52
C ALA A 114 -16.16 11.68 -7.27
N ASP A 115 -16.49 12.75 -6.54
CA ASP A 115 -17.86 13.27 -6.40
C ASP A 115 -18.20 14.23 -7.56
#